data_AF-A0A7X7HXL9-F1
#
_entry.id   AF-A0A7X7HXL9-F1
#
_cell.length_a   1.000
_cell.length_b   1.000
_cell.length_c   1.000
_cell.angle_alpha   90.00
_cell.angle_beta   90.00
_cell.angle_gamma   90.00
#
_symmetry.space_group_name_H-M   'P 1'
#
loop_
_entity.id
_entity.type
_entity.pdbx_description
1 polymer ?
#
loop_
_entity_poly.entity_id
_entity_poly.type
_entity_poly.pdbx_seq_one_letter_code
_entity_poly.pdbx_strand_id
1 'polypeptide(L)'
;MALTDSQVRSALITTIKKLEGADPAIPRANDRDAILAELIETLCLASQDLGEKFTAVDGAEVEQDLAAADWTKAIEAVEHSLQIRKSPVPGSRCYLDYVQQLIADAKRHLQDKR
;
A
#
# COMPACT_ATOMS: atom_id res chain seq x y z
N MET A 1 -16.02 -1.52 18.08
CA MET A 1 -14.77 -0.81 18.45
C MET A 1 -14.21 -0.17 17.19
N ALA A 2 -13.82 1.10 17.21
CA ALA A 2 -13.31 1.79 16.01
C ALA A 2 -11.77 1.82 16.01
N LEU A 3 -11.15 1.47 14.89
CA LEU A 3 -9.72 1.68 14.66
C LEU A 3 -9.45 3.15 14.35
N THR A 4 -8.31 3.66 14.79
CA THR A 4 -7.84 5.01 14.47
C THR A 4 -6.90 4.99 13.27
N ASP A 5 -6.85 6.09 12.52
CA ASP A 5 -5.90 6.25 11.41
C ASP A 5 -4.44 6.03 11.84
N SER A 6 -4.07 6.38 13.09
CA SER A 6 -2.72 6.11 13.61
C SER A 6 -2.42 4.62 13.73
N GLN A 7 -3.41 3.82 14.14
CA GLN A 7 -3.28 2.37 14.28
C GLN A 7 -3.18 1.70 12.92
N VAL A 8 -4.05 2.09 11.98
CA VAL A 8 -4.00 1.57 10.60
C VAL A 8 -2.67 1.93 9.95
N ARG A 9 -2.22 3.19 10.07
CA ARG A 9 -0.92 3.65 9.58
C ARG A 9 0.23 2.80 10.12
N SER A 10 0.24 2.52 11.43
CA SER A 10 1.28 1.69 12.04
C SER A 10 1.27 0.26 11.48
N ALA A 11 0.10 -0.30 11.21
CA ALA A 11 -0.02 -1.61 10.56
C ALA A 11 0.55 -1.58 9.14
N LEU A 12 0.22 -0.57 8.32
CA LEU A 12 0.76 -0.41 6.97
C LEU A 12 2.30 -0.31 6.96
N ILE A 13 2.88 0.49 7.86
CA ILE A 13 4.34 0.60 8.03
C ILE A 13 4.97 -0.76 8.41
N THR A 14 4.28 -1.52 9.27
CA THR A 14 4.74 -2.84 9.69
C THR A 14 4.72 -3.83 8.51
N THR A 15 3.67 -3.78 7.68
CA THR A 15 3.57 -4.56 6.44
C THR A 15 4.70 -4.23 5.48
N ILE A 16 5.00 -2.95 5.23
CA ILE A 16 6.10 -2.52 4.34
C ILE A 16 7.42 -3.13 4.80
N LYS A 17 7.77 -2.98 6.09
CA LYS A 17 8.99 -3.56 6.65
C LYS A 17 9.06 -5.08 6.47
N LYS A 18 7.93 -5.78 6.61
CA LYS A 18 7.88 -7.23 6.44
C LYS A 18 8.07 -7.64 4.97
N LEU A 19 7.48 -6.91 4.03
CA LEU A 19 7.68 -7.09 2.59
C LEU A 19 9.13 -6.81 2.16
N GLU A 20 9.81 -5.87 2.83
CA GLU A 20 11.24 -5.57 2.65
C GLU A 20 12.18 -6.60 3.32
N GLY A 21 11.63 -7.62 3.99
CA GLY A 21 12.39 -8.72 4.60
C GLY A 21 12.76 -8.54 6.08
N ALA A 22 12.28 -7.49 6.74
CA ALA A 22 12.42 -7.36 8.20
C ALA A 22 11.40 -8.26 8.94
N ASP A 23 11.67 -8.56 10.22
CA ASP A 23 10.77 -9.32 11.08
C ASP A 23 10.27 -8.49 12.28
N PRO A 24 9.37 -7.50 12.04
CA PRO A 24 8.81 -6.70 13.12
C PRO A 24 7.85 -7.50 13.99
N ALA A 25 7.84 -7.23 15.30
CA ALA A 25 6.88 -7.83 16.21
C ALA A 25 5.44 -7.39 15.89
N ILE A 26 4.54 -8.37 15.75
CA ILE A 26 3.11 -8.13 15.51
C ILE A 26 2.36 -8.40 16.82
N PRO A 27 1.85 -7.36 17.51
CA PRO A 27 1.10 -7.56 18.75
C PRO A 27 -0.22 -8.27 18.49
N ARG A 28 -0.64 -9.14 19.42
CA ARG A 28 -1.93 -9.86 19.41
C ARG A 28 -2.57 -9.91 20.80
N ALA A 29 -2.33 -8.89 21.63
CA ALA A 29 -2.67 -8.94 23.06
C ALA A 29 -4.17 -8.77 23.35
N ASN A 30 -4.95 -8.29 22.39
CA ASN A 30 -6.40 -8.08 22.50
C ASN A 30 -7.06 -8.12 21.10
N ASP A 31 -8.39 -8.10 21.04
CA ASP A 31 -9.15 -8.16 19.78
C ASP A 31 -8.76 -7.08 18.77
N ARG A 32 -8.34 -5.88 19.24
CA ARG A 32 -7.87 -4.81 18.36
C ARG A 32 -6.57 -5.20 17.67
N ASP A 33 -5.63 -5.69 18.46
CA ASP A 33 -4.32 -6.08 17.99
C ASP A 33 -4.44 -7.29 17.07
N ALA A 34 -5.38 -8.20 17.34
CA ALA A 34 -5.70 -9.31 16.44
C ALA A 34 -6.17 -8.81 15.06
N ILE A 35 -7.08 -7.83 15.00
CA ILE A 35 -7.53 -7.24 13.73
C ILE A 35 -6.37 -6.58 12.97
N LEU A 36 -5.48 -5.87 13.67
CA LEU A 36 -4.32 -5.23 13.04
C LEU A 36 -3.29 -6.26 12.55
N ALA A 37 -3.10 -7.36 13.29
CA ALA A 37 -2.26 -8.47 12.87
C ALA A 37 -2.81 -9.15 11.61
N GLU A 38 -4.12 -9.40 11.57
CA GLU A 38 -4.80 -9.98 10.40
C GLU A 38 -4.67 -9.06 9.17
N LEU A 39 -4.79 -7.74 9.36
CA LEU A 39 -4.54 -6.76 8.29
C LEU A 39 -3.10 -6.86 7.76
N ILE A 40 -2.10 -6.94 8.65
CA ILE A 40 -0.69 -7.05 8.24
C ILE A 40 -0.47 -8.33 7.41
N GLU A 41 -0.95 -9.46 7.92
CA GLU A 41 -0.81 -10.77 7.27
C GLU A 41 -1.52 -10.81 5.91
N THR A 42 -2.75 -10.31 5.85
CA THR A 42 -3.53 -10.23 4.61
C THR A 42 -2.80 -9.40 3.56
N LEU A 43 -2.24 -8.25 3.93
CA LEU A 43 -1.51 -7.41 2.97
C LEU A 43 -0.18 -8.03 2.54
N CYS A 44 0.50 -8.78 3.40
CA CYS A 44 1.71 -9.52 3.01
C CYS A 44 1.42 -10.68 2.05
N LEU A 45 0.26 -11.32 2.17
CA LEU A 45 -0.18 -12.39 1.27
C LEU A 45 -0.74 -11.85 -0.04
N ALA A 46 -1.44 -10.70 0.00
CA ALA A 46 -2.11 -10.12 -1.16
C ALA A 46 -1.16 -9.86 -2.34
N SER A 47 0.12 -9.56 -2.12
CA SER A 47 1.08 -9.42 -3.22
C SER A 47 1.30 -10.70 -4.03
N GLN A 48 1.05 -11.87 -3.42
CA GLN A 48 1.19 -13.17 -4.06
C GLN A 48 -0.07 -13.53 -4.86
N ASP A 49 -1.23 -13.04 -4.43
CA ASP A 49 -2.52 -13.30 -5.09
C ASP A 49 -2.83 -12.29 -6.22
N LEU A 50 -2.18 -11.13 -6.20
CA LEU A 50 -2.34 -10.09 -7.22
C LEU A 50 -1.34 -10.34 -8.37
N GLY A 51 -1.86 -10.73 -9.53
CA GLY A 51 -1.11 -10.79 -10.79
C GLY A 51 -1.35 -9.57 -11.68
N GLU A 52 -0.31 -9.13 -12.38
CA GLU A 52 -0.43 -8.19 -13.49
C GLU A 52 -0.66 -8.95 -14.79
N LYS A 53 -1.71 -8.57 -15.53
CA LYS A 53 -1.99 -9.08 -16.88
C LYS A 53 -1.58 -8.06 -17.93
N PHE A 54 -0.78 -8.48 -18.90
CA PHE A 54 -0.39 -7.65 -20.02
C PHE A 54 -0.40 -8.44 -21.33
N THR A 55 -0.61 -7.75 -22.44
CA THR A 55 -0.51 -8.34 -23.77
C THR A 55 0.93 -8.23 -24.25
N ALA A 56 1.57 -9.37 -24.50
CA ALA A 56 2.90 -9.45 -25.06
C ALA A 56 2.92 -8.98 -26.54
N VAL A 57 4.12 -8.79 -27.09
CA VAL A 57 4.32 -8.26 -28.46
C VAL A 57 3.74 -9.19 -29.54
N ASP A 58 3.61 -10.48 -29.24
CA ASP A 58 3.00 -11.49 -30.11
C ASP A 58 1.47 -11.60 -29.95
N GLY A 59 0.87 -10.77 -29.09
CA GLY A 59 -0.56 -10.77 -28.81
C GLY A 59 -1.00 -11.76 -27.73
N ALA A 60 -0.09 -12.52 -27.12
CA ALA A 60 -0.42 -13.43 -26.02
C ALA A 60 -0.70 -12.65 -24.72
N GLU A 61 -1.69 -13.11 -23.94
CA GLU A 61 -1.87 -12.62 -22.57
C GLU A 61 -0.86 -13.32 -21.66
N VAL A 62 -0.07 -12.51 -20.95
CA VAL A 62 0.88 -12.96 -19.94
C VAL A 62 0.40 -12.46 -18.59
N GLU A 63 0.40 -13.37 -17.61
CA GLU A 63 0.17 -13.07 -16.20
C GLU A 63 1.50 -13.20 -15.46
N GLN A 64 1.89 -12.13 -14.76
CA GLN A 64 3.07 -12.12 -13.90
C GLN A 64 2.67 -11.73 -12.48
N ASP A 65 3.38 -12.23 -11.48
CA ASP A 65 3.18 -11.81 -10.10
C ASP A 65 3.43 -10.30 -9.96
N LEU A 66 2.64 -9.62 -9.13
CA LEU A 66 2.89 -8.22 -8.81
C LEU A 66 4.25 -8.11 -8.09
N ALA A 67 5.14 -7.29 -8.65
CA ALA A 67 6.44 -7.05 -8.03
C ALA A 67 6.25 -6.49 -6.61
N ALA A 68 6.93 -7.08 -5.63
CA ALA A 68 6.84 -6.65 -4.22
C ALA A 68 7.13 -5.15 -4.03
N ALA A 69 7.99 -4.57 -4.87
CA ALA A 69 8.30 -3.14 -4.88
C ALA A 69 7.10 -2.28 -5.31
N ASP A 70 6.33 -2.72 -6.32
CA ASP A 70 5.14 -2.02 -6.78
C ASP A 70 4.00 -2.14 -5.76
N TRP A 71 3.87 -3.31 -5.11
CA TRP A 71 2.94 -3.48 -3.99
C TRP A 71 3.29 -2.60 -2.79
N THR A 72 4.57 -2.52 -2.44
CA THR A 72 5.08 -1.66 -1.35
C THR A 72 4.70 -0.21 -1.61
N LYS A 73 4.92 0.30 -2.83
CA LYS A 73 4.52 1.65 -3.22
C LYS A 73 3.00 1.89 -3.09
N ALA A 74 2.19 0.88 -3.41
CA ALA A 74 0.73 0.99 -3.26
C ALA A 74 0.35 1.13 -1.78
N ILE A 75 0.97 0.36 -0.88
CA ILE A 75 0.76 0.48 0.57
C ILE A 75 1.23 1.83 1.10
N GLU A 76 2.39 2.32 0.65
CA GLU A 76 2.92 3.66 0.99
C GLU A 76 1.97 4.77 0.55
N ALA A 77 1.35 4.65 -0.63
CA ALA A 77 0.36 5.61 -1.09
C ALA A 77 -0.82 5.67 -0.10
N VAL A 78 -1.36 4.53 0.32
CA VAL A 78 -2.46 4.48 1.30
C VAL A 78 -2.02 5.06 2.65
N GLU A 79 -0.83 4.72 3.12
CA GLU A 79 -0.22 5.24 4.35
C GLU A 79 -0.15 6.78 4.33
N HIS A 80 0.36 7.35 3.24
CA HIS A 80 0.50 8.79 3.07
C HIS A 80 -0.87 9.49 3.04
N SER A 81 -1.88 8.85 2.43
CA SER A 81 -3.26 9.37 2.41
C SER A 81 -3.86 9.52 3.82
N LEU A 82 -3.51 8.62 4.75
CA LEU A 82 -3.95 8.69 6.16
C LEU A 82 -3.25 9.83 6.92
N GLN A 83 -2.00 10.15 6.57
CA GLN A 83 -1.29 11.29 7.14
C GLN A 83 -1.94 12.62 6.72
N ILE A 84 -2.36 12.73 5.47
CA ILE A 84 -2.94 13.96 4.91
C ILE A 84 -4.28 14.32 5.55
N ARG A 85 -5.07 13.33 5.97
CA ARG A 85 -6.34 13.56 6.70
C ARG A 85 -6.14 14.26 8.04
N LYS A 86 -4.92 14.23 8.59
CA LYS A 86 -4.52 14.94 9.82
C LYS A 86 -3.87 16.29 9.56
N SER A 87 -3.82 16.73 8.30
CA SER A 87 -3.24 18.02 7.92
C SER A 87 -3.98 19.17 8.63
N PRO A 88 -3.27 20.18 9.16
CA PRO A 88 -3.88 21.35 9.78
C PRO A 88 -4.57 22.29 8.77
N VAL A 89 -4.39 22.05 7.46
CA VAL A 89 -5.01 22.84 6.40
C VAL A 89 -6.47 22.38 6.22
N PRO A 90 -7.46 23.26 6.40
CA PRO A 90 -8.87 22.90 6.25
C PRO A 90 -9.21 22.46 4.82
N GLY A 91 -10.00 21.38 4.71
CA GLY A 91 -10.61 20.95 3.45
C GLY A 91 -9.77 19.97 2.63
N SER A 92 -10.24 19.67 1.41
CA SER A 92 -9.66 18.65 0.53
C SER A 92 -8.39 19.08 -0.18
N ARG A 93 -7.84 20.29 0.06
CA ARG A 93 -6.74 20.84 -0.75
C ARG A 93 -5.47 19.98 -0.66
N CYS A 94 -5.03 19.62 0.56
CA CYS A 94 -3.88 18.73 0.72
C CYS A 94 -4.12 17.33 0.12
N TYR A 95 -5.37 16.85 0.17
CA TYR A 95 -5.72 15.57 -0.45
C TYR A 95 -5.69 15.66 -1.99
N LEU A 96 -6.18 16.76 -2.56
CA LEU A 96 -6.11 17.02 -4.00
C LEU A 96 -4.66 17.15 -4.49
N ASP A 97 -3.81 17.88 -3.77
CA ASP A 97 -2.40 18.03 -4.11
C ASP A 97 -1.68 16.66 -4.06
N TYR A 98 -1.99 15.83 -3.06
CA TYR A 98 -1.51 14.45 -2.98
C TYR A 98 -1.99 13.58 -4.15
N VAL A 99 -3.28 13.62 -4.50
CA VAL A 99 -3.82 12.82 -5.62
C VAL A 99 -3.16 13.25 -6.93
N GLN A 100 -2.96 14.55 -7.14
CA GLN A 100 -2.26 15.07 -8.32
C GLN A 100 -0.82 14.55 -8.39
N GLN A 101 -0.09 14.58 -7.27
CA GLN A 101 1.27 14.06 -7.20
C GLN A 101 1.32 12.55 -7.43
N LEU A 102 0.44 11.78 -6.79
CA LEU A 102 0.32 10.33 -6.95
C LEU A 102 0.09 9.94 -8.42
N ILE A 103 -0.82 10.64 -9.10
CA ILE A 103 -1.10 10.40 -10.52
C ILE A 103 0.12 10.75 -11.38
N ALA A 104 0.83 11.84 -11.07
CA ALA A 104 2.04 12.21 -11.79
C ALA A 104 3.16 11.15 -11.62
N ASP A 105 3.33 10.62 -10.40
CA ASP A 105 4.31 9.58 -10.08
C ASP A 105 3.98 8.26 -10.78
N ALA A 106 2.72 7.84 -10.75
CA ALA A 106 2.25 6.65 -11.44
C ALA A 106 2.46 6.75 -12.96
N LYS A 107 2.19 7.92 -13.56
CA LYS A 107 2.42 8.15 -14.99
C LYS A 107 3.91 8.07 -15.37
N ARG A 108 4.81 8.61 -14.53
CA ARG A 108 6.25 8.50 -14.74
C ARG A 108 6.72 7.05 -14.69
N HIS A 109 6.30 6.31 -13.68
CA HIS A 109 6.66 4.89 -13.53
C HIS A 109 6.20 4.02 -14.71
N LEU A 110 5.04 4.31 -15.30
CA LEU A 110 4.55 3.63 -16.51
C LEU A 110 5.33 4.01 -17.78
N GLN A 111 5.93 5.20 -17.84
CA GLN A 111 6.78 5.62 -18.95
C GLN A 111 8.16 4.97 -18.89
N ASP A 112 8.71 4.80 -17.69
CA ASP A 112 10.04 4.18 -17.48
C ASP A 112 10.04 2.65 -17.72
N LYS A 113 8.87 2.01 -17.67
CA LYS A 113 8.68 0.56 -17.95
C LYS A 113 8.50 0.23 -19.45
N ARG A 114 8.37 1.23 -20.33
CA ARG A 114 8.18 1.06 -21.80
C ARG A 114 9.48 1.21 -22.55
#